data_AF-A0A838GCJ8-F1
#
_entry.id   AF-A0A838GCJ8-F1
#
_cell.length_a   1.000
_cell.length_b   1.000
_cell.length_c   1.000
_cell.angle_alpha   90.00
_cell.angle_beta   90.00
_cell.angle_gamma   90.00
#
_symmetry.space_group_name_H-M   'P 1'
#
loop_
_entity.id
_entity.type
_entity.pdbx_description
1 polymer ?
#
loop_
_entity_poly.entity_id
_entity_poly.type
_entity_poly.pdbx_seq_one_letter_code
_entity_poly.pdbx_strand_id
1 'polypeptide(L)'
;YAGLRPLPHQRGGSESAITRRHIVHDHAPKVYGLLSIVGGKLTTYRNLGEQAVDKVGELLGVNLPGSTTGTARLPGAPESLGAFARDFHRSRPDWLSERSASYLVSIYGSRASAIVALAEREASLREVVGPATGLIAAAIVFSFTDERAATLTDAIMRRTMIGYAADAGFGALDGVARAVSQGLGWDDARIARELAAHRTYMTRFLPRALEPADSKIPVEDHAPNVRHEAATAS
;
A
#
# COMPACT_ATOMS: atom_id res chain seq x y z
N TYR A 1 4.13 9.45 7.98
CA TYR A 1 4.88 8.22 7.63
C TYR A 1 6.31 8.61 7.29
N ALA A 2 7.26 7.67 7.33
CA ALA A 2 8.64 7.86 6.90
C ALA A 2 9.04 6.76 5.92
N GLY A 3 10.04 7.03 5.08
CA GLY A 3 10.55 6.07 4.11
C GLY A 3 12.01 6.34 3.76
N LEU A 4 12.74 5.27 3.46
CA LEU A 4 14.14 5.34 3.03
C LEU A 4 14.22 5.27 1.51
N ARG A 5 15.14 6.04 0.93
CA ARG A 5 15.40 6.04 -0.51
C ARG A 5 16.64 5.18 -0.80
N PRO A 6 16.53 4.09 -1.56
CA PRO A 6 17.67 3.22 -1.86
C PRO A 6 18.52 3.84 -2.98
N LEU A 7 19.32 4.85 -2.66
CA LEU A 7 20.14 5.56 -3.63
C LEU A 7 21.49 4.84 -3.87
N PRO A 8 22.07 4.94 -5.09
CA PRO A 8 23.44 4.49 -5.32
C PRO A 8 24.43 5.19 -4.38
N HIS A 9 25.42 4.45 -3.88
CA HIS A 9 26.46 5.02 -3.03
C HIS A 9 27.37 5.96 -3.84
N GLN A 10 27.62 7.16 -3.31
CA GLN A 10 28.58 8.13 -3.85
C GLN A 10 29.48 8.61 -2.70
N ARG A 11 30.81 8.59 -2.89
CA ARG A 11 31.76 9.10 -1.90
C ARG A 11 31.81 10.63 -1.98
N GLY A 12 31.32 11.30 -0.93
CA GLY A 12 31.35 12.76 -0.79
C GLY A 12 30.29 13.49 -1.65
N GLY A 13 30.00 14.74 -1.27
CA GLY A 13 28.97 15.58 -1.90
C GLY A 13 27.61 15.55 -1.18
N SER A 14 26.70 16.43 -1.59
CA SER A 14 25.34 16.47 -1.03
C SER A 14 24.53 15.27 -1.49
N GLU A 15 23.72 14.70 -0.60
CA GLU A 15 22.73 13.66 -0.91
C GLU A 15 21.77 14.05 -2.05
N SER A 16 21.55 15.36 -2.22
CA SER A 16 20.75 15.93 -3.32
C SER A 16 21.40 15.77 -4.70
N ALA A 17 22.72 15.59 -4.76
CA ALA A 17 23.50 15.43 -5.99
C ALA A 17 23.60 13.96 -6.45
N ILE A 18 23.16 13.00 -5.63
CA ILE A 18 23.19 11.58 -5.99
C ILE A 18 22.21 11.33 -7.15
N THR A 19 22.70 10.68 -8.20
CA THR A 19 21.90 10.36 -9.38
C THR A 19 20.63 9.59 -8.99
N ARG A 20 19.49 10.05 -9.50
CA ARG A 20 18.19 9.39 -9.31
C ARG A 20 17.88 8.38 -10.41
N ARG A 21 18.85 8.02 -11.25
CA ARG A 21 18.69 6.95 -12.26
C ARG A 21 18.70 5.60 -11.55
N HIS A 22 17.91 4.67 -12.06
CA HIS A 22 17.98 3.28 -11.64
C HIS A 22 19.15 2.57 -12.32
N ILE A 23 19.66 1.54 -11.67
CA ILE A 23 20.76 0.70 -12.16
C ILE A 23 20.28 -0.75 -12.06
N VAL A 24 20.42 -1.50 -13.16
CA VAL A 24 20.36 -2.96 -13.15
C VAL A 24 21.81 -3.45 -13.17
N HIS A 25 22.31 -3.88 -12.02
CA HIS A 25 23.69 -4.31 -11.84
C HIS A 25 23.79 -5.83 -11.97
N ASP A 26 24.63 -6.27 -12.90
CA ASP A 26 25.05 -7.66 -13.03
C ASP A 26 26.33 -7.89 -12.23
N HIS A 27 26.29 -8.87 -11.33
CA HIS A 27 27.40 -9.20 -10.44
C HIS A 27 28.41 -10.16 -11.06
N ALA A 28 28.19 -10.64 -12.30
CA ALA A 28 29.17 -11.44 -13.01
C ALA A 28 30.48 -10.67 -13.26
N PRO A 29 31.64 -11.36 -13.30
CA PRO A 29 31.84 -12.79 -13.07
C PRO A 29 31.96 -13.17 -11.58
N LYS A 30 31.81 -12.21 -10.64
CA LYS A 30 31.99 -12.48 -9.20
C LYS A 30 30.88 -13.36 -8.64
N VAL A 31 29.64 -13.09 -9.04
CA VAL A 31 28.46 -13.90 -8.70
C VAL A 31 27.60 -14.04 -9.94
N TYR A 32 27.59 -15.23 -10.53
CA TYR A 32 26.78 -15.53 -11.71
C TYR A 32 25.30 -15.65 -11.34
N GLY A 33 24.42 -15.12 -12.21
CA GLY A 33 22.97 -15.21 -12.04
C GLY A 33 22.37 -14.25 -11.02
N LEU A 34 23.18 -13.38 -10.41
CA LEU A 34 22.69 -12.34 -9.50
C LEU A 34 22.59 -10.99 -10.23
N LEU A 35 21.37 -10.50 -10.38
CA LEU A 35 21.08 -9.12 -10.76
C LEU A 35 20.59 -8.34 -9.53
N SER A 36 21.01 -7.08 -9.41
CA SER A 36 20.51 -6.17 -8.37
C SER A 36 19.97 -4.89 -8.98
N ILE A 37 18.82 -4.44 -8.46
CA ILE A 37 18.25 -3.14 -8.78
C ILE A 37 18.68 -2.15 -7.71
N VAL A 38 19.33 -1.06 -8.11
CA VAL A 38 19.73 0.04 -7.23
C VAL A 38 19.03 1.32 -7.67
N GLY A 39 18.43 2.06 -6.75
CA GLY A 39 17.59 3.20 -7.09
C GLY A 39 16.20 2.81 -7.59
N GLY A 40 15.67 3.63 -8.49
CA GLY A 40 14.31 3.48 -9.00
C GLY A 40 13.34 4.50 -8.39
N LYS A 41 12.55 5.13 -9.25
CA LYS A 41 11.41 5.96 -8.86
C LYS A 41 10.14 5.19 -9.14
N LEU A 42 9.10 5.45 -8.34
CA LEU A 42 7.77 4.94 -8.64
C LEU A 42 7.30 5.37 -10.04
N THR A 43 7.70 6.55 -10.52
CA THR A 43 7.33 7.02 -11.87
C THR A 43 8.04 6.29 -13.01
N THR A 44 9.20 5.66 -12.77
CA THR A 44 9.99 4.97 -13.79
C THR A 44 9.98 3.46 -13.64
N TYR A 45 9.18 2.92 -12.70
CA TYR A 45 9.20 1.50 -12.34
C TYR A 45 8.97 0.57 -13.53
N ARG A 46 8.06 0.93 -14.47
CA ARG A 46 7.73 0.12 -15.64
C ARG A 46 8.94 -0.05 -16.56
N ASN A 47 9.62 1.05 -16.88
CA ASN A 47 10.80 1.02 -17.75
C ASN A 47 11.99 0.32 -17.07
N LEU A 48 12.12 0.45 -15.74
CA LEU A 48 13.09 -0.33 -14.97
C LEU A 48 12.76 -1.84 -15.02
N GLY A 49 11.49 -2.22 -14.87
CA GLY A 49 11.05 -3.61 -14.96
C GLY A 49 11.32 -4.22 -16.34
N GLU A 50 11.05 -3.46 -17.40
CA GLU A 50 11.39 -3.83 -18.78
C GLU A 50 12.89 -4.08 -18.95
N GLN A 51 13.75 -3.14 -18.56
CA GLN A 51 15.21 -3.31 -18.63
C GLN A 51 15.73 -4.51 -17.81
N ALA A 52 15.13 -4.76 -16.63
CA ALA A 52 15.51 -5.90 -15.81
C ALA A 52 15.16 -7.23 -16.48
N VAL A 53 13.97 -7.33 -17.11
CA VAL A 53 13.54 -8.52 -17.85
C VAL A 53 14.39 -8.74 -19.09
N ASP A 54 14.68 -7.69 -19.85
CA ASP A 54 15.57 -7.77 -21.01
C ASP A 54 16.95 -8.30 -20.61
N LYS A 55 17.50 -7.79 -19.50
CA LYS A 55 18.78 -8.26 -18.98
C LYS A 55 18.77 -9.73 -18.56
N VAL A 56 17.66 -10.20 -17.99
CA VAL A 56 17.46 -11.62 -17.67
C VAL A 56 17.43 -12.45 -18.96
N GLY A 57 16.74 -11.99 -20.00
CA GLY A 57 16.71 -12.65 -21.32
C GLY A 57 18.10 -12.82 -21.92
N GLU A 58 18.91 -11.77 -21.91
CA GLU A 58 20.32 -11.80 -22.34
C GLU A 58 21.12 -12.88 -21.58
N LEU A 59 21.01 -12.89 -20.25
CA LEU A 59 21.76 -13.83 -19.40
C LEU A 59 21.33 -15.28 -19.58
N LEU A 60 20.05 -15.52 -19.88
CA LEU A 60 19.52 -16.84 -20.17
C LEU A 60 19.80 -17.28 -21.63
N GLY A 61 20.30 -16.40 -22.48
CA GLY A 61 20.46 -16.67 -23.91
C GLY A 61 19.12 -16.88 -24.63
N VAL A 62 18.05 -16.26 -24.14
CA VAL A 62 16.70 -16.38 -24.68
C VAL A 62 16.28 -15.06 -25.34
N ASN A 63 15.83 -15.15 -26.60
CA ASN A 63 15.21 -14.01 -27.28
C ASN A 63 13.78 -13.80 -26.76
N LEU A 64 13.61 -12.83 -25.87
CA LEU A 64 12.28 -12.44 -25.37
C LEU A 64 11.53 -11.60 -26.42
N PRO A 65 10.19 -11.72 -26.51
CA PRO A 65 9.40 -10.79 -27.30
C PRO A 65 9.46 -9.37 -26.70
N GLY A 66 9.21 -8.36 -27.52
CA GLY A 66 9.17 -6.97 -27.05
C GLY A 66 8.11 -6.75 -25.95
N SER A 67 8.42 -5.89 -24.98
CA SER A 67 7.54 -5.64 -23.84
C SER A 67 6.21 -5.02 -24.27
N THR A 68 5.11 -5.62 -23.82
CA THR A 68 3.75 -5.06 -24.00
C THR A 68 3.29 -4.22 -22.80
N THR A 69 4.14 -4.08 -21.78
CA THR A 69 3.80 -3.40 -20.51
C THR A 69 3.50 -1.90 -20.67
N GLY A 70 3.91 -1.29 -21.79
CA GLY A 70 3.60 0.11 -22.11
C GLY A 70 2.12 0.37 -22.40
N THR A 71 1.37 -0.64 -22.82
CA THR A 71 -0.05 -0.55 -23.16
C THR A 71 -0.93 -1.48 -22.33
N ALA A 72 -0.34 -2.47 -21.66
CA ALA A 72 -1.05 -3.34 -20.74
C ALA A 72 -1.61 -2.55 -19.54
N ARG A 73 -2.91 -2.71 -19.28
CA ARG A 73 -3.56 -2.12 -18.11
C ARG A 73 -3.29 -2.97 -16.88
N LEU A 74 -3.03 -2.34 -15.74
CA LEU A 74 -2.89 -3.03 -14.46
C LEU A 74 -4.25 -3.61 -14.00
N PRO A 75 -4.25 -4.67 -13.18
CA PRO A 75 -5.48 -5.16 -12.56
C PRO A 75 -6.25 -4.05 -11.84
N GLY A 76 -7.54 -3.93 -12.12
CA GLY A 76 -8.37 -2.85 -11.57
C GLY A 76 -8.38 -1.56 -12.40
N ALA A 77 -7.56 -1.43 -13.46
CA ALA A 77 -7.62 -0.30 -14.37
C ALA A 77 -8.57 -0.59 -15.55
N PRO A 78 -9.81 -0.05 -15.56
CA PRO A 78 -10.67 -0.13 -16.72
C PRO A 78 -10.14 0.74 -17.87
N GLU A 79 -10.74 0.60 -19.05
CA GLU A 79 -10.46 1.50 -20.17
C GLU A 79 -10.77 2.96 -19.86
N SER A 80 -11.90 3.23 -19.19
CA SER A 80 -12.27 4.54 -18.70
C SER A 80 -12.79 4.43 -17.28
N LEU A 81 -12.01 4.97 -16.32
CA LEU A 81 -12.40 4.97 -14.90
C LEU A 81 -13.68 5.77 -14.68
N GLY A 82 -13.84 6.90 -15.38
CA GLY A 82 -15.04 7.73 -15.25
C GLY A 82 -16.30 7.05 -15.81
N ALA A 83 -16.21 6.33 -16.92
CA ALA A 83 -17.32 5.55 -17.45
C ALA A 83 -17.67 4.38 -16.52
N PHE A 84 -16.66 3.62 -16.11
CA PHE A 84 -16.84 2.52 -15.17
C PHE A 84 -17.49 2.98 -13.86
N ALA A 85 -17.02 4.09 -13.28
CA ALA A 85 -17.57 4.62 -12.04
C ALA A 85 -19.07 4.95 -12.17
N ARG A 86 -19.48 5.63 -13.25
CA ARG A 86 -20.89 5.95 -13.50
C ARG A 86 -21.76 4.71 -13.63
N ASP A 87 -21.28 3.72 -14.40
CA ASP A 87 -22.03 2.49 -14.62
C ASP A 87 -22.13 1.67 -13.34
N PHE A 88 -21.03 1.54 -12.59
CA PHE A 88 -20.99 0.87 -11.28
C PHE A 88 -21.94 1.53 -10.27
N HIS A 89 -21.98 2.87 -10.22
CA HIS A 89 -22.92 3.59 -9.34
C HIS A 89 -24.37 3.42 -9.76
N ARG A 90 -24.66 3.29 -11.06
CA ARG A 90 -26.02 3.03 -11.58
C ARG A 90 -26.48 1.60 -11.34
N SER A 91 -25.57 0.63 -11.43
CA SER A 91 -25.87 -0.79 -11.31
C SER A 91 -25.60 -1.37 -9.91
N ARG A 92 -25.24 -0.54 -8.93
CA ARG A 92 -24.96 -1.01 -7.56
C ARG A 92 -26.22 -1.65 -6.95
N PRO A 93 -26.07 -2.70 -6.13
CA PRO A 93 -27.21 -3.25 -5.42
C PRO A 93 -27.69 -2.28 -4.32
N ASP A 94 -28.98 -2.37 -3.97
CA ASP A 94 -29.64 -1.44 -3.04
C ASP A 94 -28.97 -1.39 -1.65
N TRP A 95 -28.42 -2.52 -1.19
CA TRP A 95 -27.73 -2.61 0.10
C TRP A 95 -26.38 -1.88 0.11
N LEU A 96 -25.76 -1.66 -1.05
CA LEU A 96 -24.45 -1.01 -1.12
C LEU A 96 -24.63 0.50 -1.19
N SER A 97 -24.33 1.20 -0.10
CA SER A 97 -24.46 2.66 -0.05
C SER A 97 -23.57 3.38 -1.07
N GLU A 98 -23.95 4.60 -1.46
CA GLU A 98 -23.17 5.41 -2.39
C GLU A 98 -21.74 5.67 -1.89
N ARG A 99 -21.58 5.95 -0.58
CA ARG A 99 -20.26 6.11 0.04
C ARG A 99 -19.39 4.84 -0.15
N SER A 100 -19.96 3.66 0.11
CA SER A 100 -19.22 2.40 -0.03
C SER A 100 -18.87 2.13 -1.49
N ALA A 101 -19.80 2.41 -2.41
CA ALA A 101 -19.55 2.28 -3.85
C ALA A 101 -18.40 3.20 -4.32
N SER A 102 -18.43 4.49 -3.94
CA SER A 102 -17.36 5.44 -4.27
C SER A 102 -16.02 5.01 -3.68
N TYR A 103 -16.02 4.54 -2.43
CA TYR A 103 -14.82 4.03 -1.79
C TYR A 103 -14.25 2.83 -2.57
N LEU A 104 -15.06 1.83 -2.91
CA LEU A 104 -14.61 0.67 -3.66
C LEU A 104 -14.04 1.04 -5.03
N VAL A 105 -14.69 1.94 -5.77
CA VAL A 105 -14.19 2.40 -7.08
C VAL A 105 -12.86 3.14 -6.93
N SER A 106 -12.72 3.98 -5.91
CA SER A 106 -11.50 4.78 -5.71
C SER A 106 -10.27 3.95 -5.35
N ILE A 107 -10.43 2.87 -4.59
CA ILE A 107 -9.32 2.00 -4.16
C ILE A 107 -9.09 0.86 -5.16
N TYR A 108 -10.15 0.23 -5.68
CA TYR A 108 -10.05 -1.02 -6.45
C TYR A 108 -10.34 -0.86 -7.94
N GLY A 109 -10.83 0.29 -8.38
CA GLY A 109 -11.24 0.53 -9.76
C GLY A 109 -12.22 -0.55 -10.23
N SER A 110 -11.93 -1.19 -11.36
CA SER A 110 -12.80 -2.23 -11.94
C SER A 110 -12.94 -3.49 -11.08
N ARG A 111 -12.04 -3.73 -10.11
CA ARG A 111 -12.13 -4.85 -9.18
C ARG A 111 -13.19 -4.64 -8.10
N ALA A 112 -13.77 -3.45 -7.97
CA ALA A 112 -14.92 -3.19 -7.11
C ALA A 112 -16.07 -4.19 -7.38
N SER A 113 -16.29 -4.56 -8.65
CA SER A 113 -17.30 -5.56 -9.04
C SER A 113 -17.06 -6.93 -8.42
N ALA A 114 -15.80 -7.37 -8.31
CA ALA A 114 -15.46 -8.65 -7.70
C ALA A 114 -15.72 -8.66 -6.19
N ILE A 115 -15.49 -7.53 -5.53
CA ILE A 115 -15.78 -7.34 -4.10
C ILE A 115 -17.29 -7.36 -3.85
N VAL A 116 -18.08 -6.68 -4.67
CA VAL A 116 -19.55 -6.74 -4.58
C VAL A 116 -20.04 -8.15 -4.83
N ALA A 117 -19.52 -8.85 -5.84
CA ALA A 117 -19.87 -10.24 -6.11
C ALA A 117 -19.53 -11.18 -4.93
N LEU A 118 -18.45 -10.91 -4.19
CA LEU A 118 -18.13 -11.64 -2.96
C LEU A 118 -19.18 -11.41 -1.87
N ALA A 119 -19.63 -10.16 -1.68
CA ALA A 119 -20.69 -9.81 -0.73
C ALA A 119 -22.09 -10.30 -1.14
N GLU A 120 -22.32 -10.53 -2.44
CA GLU A 120 -23.55 -11.15 -2.92
C GLU A 120 -23.61 -12.64 -2.57
N ARG A 121 -22.47 -13.35 -2.62
CA ARG A 121 -22.39 -14.77 -2.27
C ARG A 121 -22.52 -15.01 -0.76
N GLU A 122 -22.01 -14.09 0.06
CA GLU A 122 -22.07 -14.19 1.51
C GLU A 122 -22.61 -12.88 2.09
N ALA A 123 -23.88 -12.91 2.54
CA ALA A 123 -24.57 -11.72 3.01
C ALA A 123 -23.91 -11.12 4.27
N SER A 124 -23.22 -11.94 5.08
CA SER A 124 -22.48 -11.46 6.24
C SER A 124 -21.35 -10.49 5.86
N LEU A 125 -20.84 -10.57 4.63
CA LEU A 125 -19.76 -9.70 4.13
C LEU A 125 -20.25 -8.33 3.60
N ARG A 126 -21.56 -8.05 3.67
CA ARG A 126 -22.14 -6.75 3.30
C ARG A 126 -21.98 -5.68 4.38
N GLU A 127 -21.60 -6.08 5.60
CA GLU A 127 -21.41 -5.17 6.73
C GLU A 127 -20.43 -4.03 6.37
N VAL A 128 -20.81 -2.79 6.68
CA VAL A 128 -19.88 -1.65 6.61
C VAL A 128 -19.00 -1.68 7.85
N VAL A 129 -17.78 -2.19 7.69
CA VAL A 129 -16.80 -2.30 8.78
C VAL A 129 -16.02 -1.01 9.02
N GLY A 130 -15.85 -0.17 7.99
CA GLY A 130 -15.20 1.13 8.12
C GLY A 130 -16.19 2.28 7.97
N PRO A 131 -16.89 2.72 9.02
CA PRO A 131 -17.94 3.73 8.91
C PRO A 131 -17.42 5.10 8.41
N ALA A 132 -16.18 5.44 8.74
CA ALA A 132 -15.52 6.67 8.29
C ALA A 132 -15.30 6.69 6.76
N THR A 133 -15.06 5.53 6.14
CA THR A 133 -14.70 5.41 4.72
C THR A 133 -15.79 4.80 3.85
N GLY A 134 -16.70 4.00 4.41
CA GLY A 134 -17.61 3.11 3.67
C GLY A 134 -17.00 1.76 3.31
N LEU A 135 -15.89 1.36 3.93
CA LEU A 135 -15.31 0.04 3.70
C LEU A 135 -16.28 -1.06 4.15
N ILE A 136 -16.54 -2.03 3.28
CA ILE A 136 -17.34 -3.22 3.60
C ILE A 136 -16.47 -4.44 3.95
N ALA A 137 -17.01 -5.37 4.72
CA ALA A 137 -16.34 -6.61 5.15
C ALA A 137 -15.76 -7.42 3.98
N ALA A 138 -16.46 -7.49 2.85
CA ALA A 138 -15.98 -8.18 1.66
C ALA A 138 -14.62 -7.69 1.16
N ALA A 139 -14.31 -6.40 1.27
CA ALA A 139 -13.01 -5.86 0.83
C ALA A 139 -11.85 -6.31 1.75
N ILE A 140 -12.13 -6.57 3.03
CA ILE A 140 -11.16 -7.19 3.94
C ILE A 140 -10.87 -8.63 3.50
N VAL A 141 -11.91 -9.42 3.24
CA VAL A 141 -11.75 -10.81 2.78
C VAL A 141 -11.03 -10.86 1.43
N PHE A 142 -11.38 -9.96 0.51
CA PHE A 142 -10.74 -9.80 -0.80
C PHE A 142 -9.24 -9.50 -0.68
N SER A 143 -8.83 -8.72 0.33
CA SER A 143 -7.42 -8.42 0.58
C SER A 143 -6.58 -9.69 0.78
N PHE A 144 -7.14 -10.72 1.40
CA PHE A 144 -6.43 -11.99 1.65
C PHE A 144 -6.54 -12.97 0.48
N THR A 145 -7.74 -13.09 -0.09
CA THR A 145 -8.06 -14.08 -1.13
C THR A 145 -7.47 -13.71 -2.49
N ASP A 146 -7.55 -12.43 -2.87
CA ASP A 146 -7.18 -11.95 -4.21
C ASP A 146 -5.96 -11.03 -4.20
N GLU A 147 -5.64 -10.36 -3.09
CA GLU A 147 -4.52 -9.40 -3.01
C GLU A 147 -3.34 -9.85 -2.13
N ARG A 148 -3.38 -11.12 -1.70
CA ARG A 148 -2.30 -11.79 -0.98
C ARG A 148 -1.83 -11.00 0.25
N ALA A 149 -2.74 -10.35 0.98
CA ALA A 149 -2.44 -9.84 2.31
C ALA A 149 -1.97 -11.00 3.19
N ALA A 150 -0.85 -10.82 3.88
CA ALA A 150 -0.32 -11.84 4.79
C ALA A 150 -0.80 -11.61 6.23
N THR A 151 -1.04 -10.35 6.60
CA THR A 151 -1.44 -9.92 7.95
C THR A 151 -2.62 -8.96 7.91
N LEU A 152 -3.31 -8.77 9.05
CA LEU A 152 -4.32 -7.71 9.18
C LEU A 152 -3.72 -6.32 8.95
N THR A 153 -2.46 -6.12 9.33
CA THR A 153 -1.75 -4.86 9.07
C THR A 153 -1.60 -4.61 7.56
N ASP A 154 -1.36 -5.64 6.75
CA ASP A 154 -1.32 -5.48 5.29
C ASP A 154 -2.69 -5.08 4.73
N ALA A 155 -3.75 -5.75 5.16
CA ALA A 155 -5.11 -5.45 4.74
C ALA A 155 -5.50 -4.01 5.11
N ILE A 156 -5.29 -3.60 6.37
CA ILE A 156 -5.70 -2.28 6.89
C ILE A 156 -4.85 -1.14 6.30
N MET A 157 -3.52 -1.30 6.30
CA MET A 157 -2.61 -0.19 5.96
C MET A 157 -2.29 -0.08 4.48
N ARG A 158 -2.35 -1.19 3.73
CA ARG A 158 -1.77 -1.24 2.37
C ARG A 158 -2.76 -1.65 1.30
N ARG A 159 -3.84 -2.37 1.63
CA ARG A 159 -4.86 -2.80 0.67
C ARG A 159 -6.08 -1.89 0.70
N THR A 160 -6.66 -1.73 1.90
CA THR A 160 -7.82 -0.87 2.11
C THR A 160 -7.45 0.59 2.40
N MET A 161 -6.23 0.85 2.88
CA MET A 161 -5.76 2.20 3.23
C MET A 161 -6.56 2.89 4.35
N ILE A 162 -7.47 2.18 5.04
CA ILE A 162 -8.29 2.77 6.12
C ILE A 162 -7.44 3.21 7.32
N GLY A 163 -6.24 2.64 7.48
CA GLY A 163 -5.31 3.06 8.52
C GLY A 163 -4.78 4.50 8.35
N TYR A 164 -5.02 5.13 7.19
CA TYR A 164 -4.74 6.56 6.94
C TYR A 164 -5.98 7.46 7.09
N ALA A 165 -7.13 6.91 7.48
CA ALA A 165 -8.31 7.70 7.83
C ALA A 165 -8.09 8.47 9.14
N ALA A 166 -8.99 9.39 9.46
CA ALA A 166 -8.86 10.26 10.65
C ALA A 166 -8.80 9.49 11.97
N ASP A 167 -9.50 8.36 12.06
CA ASP A 167 -9.48 7.45 13.22
C ASP A 167 -8.36 6.41 13.14
N ALA A 168 -7.46 6.51 12.16
CA ALA A 168 -6.40 5.57 11.86
C ALA A 168 -6.89 4.11 11.71
N GLY A 169 -8.15 3.92 11.30
CA GLY A 169 -8.76 2.60 11.13
C GLY A 169 -9.20 1.91 12.42
N PHE A 170 -9.04 2.55 13.59
CA PHE A 170 -9.39 1.94 14.88
C PHE A 170 -10.89 1.66 15.02
N GLY A 171 -11.74 2.52 14.46
CA GLY A 171 -13.19 2.31 14.47
C GLY A 171 -13.64 1.10 13.65
N ALA A 172 -12.76 0.54 12.83
CA ALA A 172 -13.06 -0.60 11.97
C ALA A 172 -12.66 -1.96 12.55
N LEU A 173 -11.86 -2.00 13.63
CA LEU A 173 -11.19 -3.24 14.05
C LEU A 173 -12.17 -4.37 14.43
N ASP A 174 -13.28 -4.05 15.10
CA ASP A 174 -14.27 -5.06 15.49
C ASP A 174 -15.00 -5.64 14.26
N GLY A 175 -15.32 -4.80 13.28
CA GLY A 175 -15.90 -5.24 12.01
C GLY A 175 -14.90 -6.06 11.19
N VAL A 176 -13.63 -5.65 11.17
CA VAL A 176 -12.54 -6.40 10.53
C VAL A 176 -12.37 -7.78 11.16
N ALA A 177 -12.43 -7.88 12.49
CA ALA A 177 -12.36 -9.14 13.22
C ALA A 177 -13.51 -10.09 12.83
N ARG A 178 -14.75 -9.57 12.79
CA ARG A 178 -15.91 -10.33 12.31
C ARG A 178 -15.74 -10.77 10.86
N ALA A 179 -15.27 -9.88 9.99
CA ALA A 179 -15.08 -10.15 8.57
C ALA A 179 -14.09 -11.30 8.31
N VAL A 180 -12.95 -11.34 9.02
CA VAL A 180 -11.97 -12.43 8.85
C VAL A 180 -12.42 -13.73 9.53
N SER A 181 -13.17 -13.65 10.62
CA SER A 181 -13.78 -14.83 11.24
C SER A 181 -14.78 -15.49 10.26
N GLN A 182 -15.74 -14.71 9.75
CA GLN A 182 -16.79 -15.22 8.86
C GLN A 182 -16.28 -15.59 7.47
N GLY A 183 -15.45 -14.73 6.87
CA GLY A 183 -15.03 -14.88 5.48
C GLY A 183 -13.80 -15.76 5.27
N LEU A 184 -12.96 -15.95 6.30
CA LEU A 184 -11.70 -16.71 6.20
C LEU A 184 -11.60 -17.84 7.24
N GLY A 185 -12.58 -17.98 8.14
CA GLY A 185 -12.57 -19.00 9.18
C GLY A 185 -11.45 -18.82 10.20
N TRP A 186 -11.00 -17.58 10.45
CA TRP A 186 -9.98 -17.33 11.46
C TRP A 186 -10.54 -17.57 12.87
N ASP A 187 -9.77 -18.29 13.69
CA ASP A 187 -10.08 -18.47 15.10
C ASP A 187 -9.77 -17.21 15.93
N ASP A 188 -10.36 -17.14 17.13
CA ASP A 188 -10.20 -16.01 18.04
C ASP A 188 -8.74 -15.78 18.44
N ALA A 189 -7.95 -16.86 18.56
CA ALA A 189 -6.55 -16.78 18.92
C ALA A 189 -5.72 -16.06 17.85
N ARG A 190 -5.94 -16.38 16.57
CA ARG A 190 -5.31 -15.70 15.44
C ARG A 190 -5.78 -14.27 15.34
N ILE A 191 -7.07 -14.01 15.46
CA ILE A 191 -7.65 -12.66 15.40
C ILE A 191 -7.02 -11.77 16.48
N ALA A 192 -6.98 -12.24 17.73
CA ALA A 192 -6.37 -11.51 18.83
C ALA A 192 -4.89 -11.21 18.57
N ARG A 193 -4.11 -12.19 18.08
CA ARG A 193 -2.69 -12.01 17.74
C ARG A 193 -2.48 -10.97 16.64
N GLU A 194 -3.28 -11.01 15.58
CA GLU A 194 -3.18 -10.10 14.43
C GLU A 194 -3.61 -8.67 14.79
N LEU A 195 -4.67 -8.51 15.58
CA LEU A 195 -5.09 -7.20 16.10
C LEU A 195 -4.04 -6.60 17.04
N ALA A 196 -3.46 -7.41 17.94
CA ALA A 196 -2.37 -6.96 18.80
C ALA A 196 -1.15 -6.51 17.98
N ALA A 197 -0.74 -7.30 16.99
CA ALA A 197 0.35 -6.95 16.07
C ALA A 197 0.05 -5.65 15.31
N HIS A 198 -1.18 -5.46 14.85
CA HIS A 198 -1.60 -4.23 14.19
C HIS A 198 -1.55 -3.01 15.13
N ARG A 199 -2.05 -3.14 16.37
CA ARG A 199 -1.96 -2.08 17.38
C ARG A 199 -0.50 -1.69 17.65
N THR A 200 0.39 -2.66 17.80
CA THR A 200 1.84 -2.42 17.95
C THR A 200 2.44 -1.76 16.72
N TYR A 201 2.01 -2.11 15.50
CA TYR A 201 2.47 -1.45 14.28
C TYR A 201 2.06 0.04 14.27
N MET A 202 0.84 0.34 14.72
CA MET A 202 0.28 1.69 14.71
C MET A 202 0.95 2.65 15.69
N THR A 203 1.60 2.17 16.75
CA THR A 203 2.34 3.05 17.68
C THR A 203 3.46 3.82 17.00
N ARG A 204 3.99 3.32 15.87
CA ARG A 204 5.01 4.00 15.05
C ARG A 204 4.51 5.30 14.41
N PHE A 205 3.20 5.48 14.30
CA PHE A 205 2.59 6.65 13.66
C PHE A 205 2.07 7.67 14.67
N LEU A 206 2.10 7.36 15.97
CA LEU A 206 1.54 8.18 17.05
C LEU A 206 0.15 8.77 16.68
N PRO A 207 -0.81 7.93 16.21
CA PRO A 207 -2.13 8.45 15.89
C PRO A 207 -2.77 8.97 17.18
N ARG A 208 -3.49 10.10 17.11
CA ARG A 208 -4.21 10.68 18.26
C ARG A 208 -5.14 9.69 18.95
N ALA A 209 -5.69 8.72 18.21
CA ALA A 209 -6.51 7.64 18.75
C ALA A 209 -5.77 6.70 19.72
N LEU A 210 -4.44 6.72 19.74
CA LEU A 210 -3.58 5.99 20.68
C LEU A 210 -2.94 6.91 21.73
N GLU A 211 -3.19 8.22 21.71
CA GLU A 211 -2.74 9.12 22.76
C GLU A 211 -3.54 8.85 24.05
N PRO A 212 -2.87 8.72 25.20
CA PRO A 212 -3.56 8.71 26.49
C PRO A 212 -4.44 9.95 26.61
N ALA A 213 -5.67 9.80 27.13
CA ALA A 213 -6.62 10.90 27.25
C ALA A 213 -6.08 12.15 27.99
N ASP A 214 -5.02 11.98 28.79
CA ASP A 214 -4.38 13.02 29.60
C ASP A 214 -3.03 13.52 29.06
N SER A 215 -2.54 13.08 27.89
CA SER A 215 -1.25 13.54 27.35
C SER A 215 -1.34 14.90 26.66
N LYS A 216 -1.68 15.95 27.40
CA LYS A 216 -1.29 17.32 27.01
C LYS A 216 0.21 17.46 27.25
N ILE A 217 1.02 16.99 26.31
CA ILE A 217 2.43 17.36 26.28
C ILE A 217 2.46 18.81 25.75
N PRO A 218 2.96 19.79 26.52
CA PRO A 218 3.19 21.13 25.99
C PRO A 218 4.17 20.99 24.84
N VAL A 219 3.82 21.49 23.67
CA VAL A 219 4.78 21.63 22.57
C VAL A 219 5.77 22.72 23.00
N GLU A 220 6.87 22.34 23.65
CA GLU A 220 8.02 23.23 23.82
C GLU A 220 8.74 23.32 22.47
N ASP A 221 8.77 24.54 21.95
CA ASP A 221 9.44 24.94 20.71
C ASP A 221 10.96 24.91 20.91
N HIS A 222 11.56 23.72 20.89
CA HIS A 222 13.02 23.57 20.89
C HIS A 222 13.55 23.49 19.47
N ALA A 223 13.67 24.64 18.82
CA ALA A 223 14.58 24.82 17.69
C ALA A 223 15.99 25.15 18.25
N PRO A 224 17.00 24.25 18.15
CA PRO A 224 18.36 24.63 18.47
C PRO A 224 18.88 25.58 17.38
N ASN A 225 19.05 26.85 17.76
CA ASN A 225 19.62 27.89 16.93
C ASN A 225 21.14 27.68 16.80
N VAL A 226 21.57 26.83 15.87
CA VAL A 226 23.00 26.66 15.55
C VAL A 226 23.39 27.76 14.56
N ARG A 227 23.88 28.90 15.09
CA ARG A 227 24.63 29.88 14.31
C ARG A 227 26.01 29.28 14.00
N HIS A 228 26.31 29.12 12.72
CA HIS A 228 27.67 28.90 12.25
C HIS A 228 28.47 30.20 12.39
N GLU A 229 29.34 30.29 13.39
CA GLU A 229 30.42 31.27 13.39
C GLU A 229 31.50 30.79 12.41
N ALA A 230 31.73 31.58 11.37
CA ALA A 230 32.87 31.44 10.47
C ALA A 230 34.11 31.99 11.17
N ALA A 231 35.00 31.11 11.61
CA ALA A 231 36.34 31.49 12.04
C ALA A 231 37.22 31.72 10.79
N THR A 232 37.43 32.98 10.43
CA THR A 232 38.59 33.40 9.65
C THR A 232 39.81 33.40 10.56
N ALA A 233 40.87 32.69 10.15
CA ALA A 233 42.21 32.88 10.70
C ALA A 233 43.20 32.99 9.53
N SER A 234 43.97 34.07 9.58
CA SER A 234 45.15 34.38 8.75
C SER A 234 46.27 33.36 8.88
#